data_AF-A0A9P6C0R7-F1
#
_entry.id   AF-A0A9P6C0R7-F1
#
_cell.length_a   1.000
_cell.length_b   1.000
_cell.length_c   1.000
_cell.angle_alpha   90.00
_cell.angle_beta   90.00
_cell.angle_gamma   90.00
#
_symmetry.space_group_name_H-M   'P 1'
#
loop_
_entity.id
_entity.type
_entity.pdbx_description
1 polymer ?
#
loop_
_entity_poly.entity_id
_entity_poly.type
_entity_poly.pdbx_seq_one_letter_code
_entity_poly.pdbx_strand_id
1 'polypeptide(L)'
;MTPGADLDSAARWPQPSCYPGTRIKLTTKIQTWFLSDRREREFLWLNGPAGVGKSAVAQTVSEFALESDILGAVYFFSRPNKRYKYAEVFITLAYQLAVRFPGYQAAVGVKLAAEPDLLTKTPRIQFRKLIVEPLLSLPHERKRIIVLDGLDECDDEGNQLEIIELINDLLRSNTSLPVIWMICSRPESHLKRIFARPDYTIRCWREFLPIDSEESRNDTEIFIRGRFKEIHERYGECVEEEADGSWPPEATTQQIVEKTSGLFVLADTILKHIEDFKARDPDQRLGEVLALLEYSHVTGSRNPMHDLDLFYSSILSSIPDVYWSIARQILIASTFCTPFGHQLAVQPICNLLGITRAKFYTAMRELHSVIYIPECSAAAEGRLHFFHATFLDYLTSRNRAGRFFIGTLVTDHNITVAAGLQDFLLSGLQHLSTTKVLSLIEEHTEVEGNEEVSNSLKTALSWPSQDTPANWALARAAVIDFRAFIFPLLSMFLVHSEPDDDLLNMLRNFDFNALPFTMVGTYERLRFSLGHLNKLRPSSLVRTHGVSELDQILLSKVAELHPSIKPFDFDSPCGDGFFLLGHDTNSIAAILDSTRGLRYVSWKTPRQVWPVLQHTSIS
;
A
#
# COMPACT_ATOMS: atom_id res chain seq x y z
N MET A 1 3.66 13.99 3.02
CA MET A 1 4.39 13.17 4.00
C MET A 1 3.78 11.78 3.94
N THR A 2 4.61 10.74 3.97
CA THR A 2 4.15 9.35 3.96
C THR A 2 3.76 8.91 5.37
N PRO A 3 2.47 8.66 5.65
CA PRO A 3 2.05 8.18 6.96
C PRO A 3 2.67 6.83 7.28
N GLY A 4 3.28 6.70 8.46
CA GLY A 4 3.85 5.44 8.93
C GLY A 4 5.21 5.08 8.38
N ALA A 5 5.88 5.96 7.66
CA ALA A 5 7.28 5.77 7.26
C ALA A 5 8.28 6.25 8.34
N ASP A 6 7.80 6.91 9.39
CA ASP A 6 8.59 7.48 10.49
C ASP A 6 8.80 6.49 11.66
N LEU A 7 9.65 6.88 12.62
CA LEU A 7 10.11 6.02 13.71
C LEU A 7 8.96 5.56 14.61
N ASP A 8 8.20 6.52 15.13
CA ASP A 8 7.25 6.33 16.22
C ASP A 8 5.80 6.13 15.74
N SER A 9 5.62 5.72 14.49
CA SER A 9 4.28 5.58 13.94
C SER A 9 3.50 4.43 14.56
N ALA A 10 2.26 4.72 14.96
CA ALA A 10 1.29 3.69 15.38
C ALA A 10 1.03 2.63 14.30
N ALA A 11 1.17 2.99 13.01
CA ALA A 11 1.00 2.04 11.90
C ALA A 11 2.09 0.95 11.85
N ARG A 12 3.17 1.12 12.63
CA ARG A 12 4.27 0.16 12.74
C ARG A 12 4.26 -0.59 14.07
N TRP A 13 3.22 -0.47 14.90
CA TRP A 13 3.15 -1.14 16.19
C TRP A 13 2.75 -2.63 16.07
N PRO A 14 3.40 -3.55 16.82
CA PRO A 14 4.66 -3.35 17.54
C PRO A 14 5.82 -3.18 16.57
N GLN A 15 6.72 -2.24 16.88
CA GLN A 15 7.85 -1.92 16.01
C GLN A 15 8.81 -3.11 15.92
N PRO A 16 9.30 -3.48 14.73
CA PRO A 16 10.28 -4.54 14.62
C PRO A 16 11.60 -3.99 15.14
N SER A 17 11.90 -4.17 16.43
CA SER A 17 13.20 -3.84 17.05
C SER A 17 13.97 -5.12 17.33
N CYS A 18 15.30 -5.05 17.47
CA CYS A 18 16.10 -6.20 17.87
C CYS A 18 15.65 -6.69 19.25
N TYR A 19 15.42 -8.00 19.38
CA TYR A 19 15.07 -8.61 20.65
C TYR A 19 16.24 -8.45 21.65
N PRO A 20 15.99 -8.20 22.94
CA PRO A 20 17.06 -8.07 23.94
C PRO A 20 18.04 -9.24 23.90
N GLY A 21 19.34 -8.95 23.91
CA GLY A 21 20.38 -9.97 23.81
C GLY A 21 20.80 -10.34 22.38
N THR A 22 20.06 -9.91 21.35
CA THR A 22 20.35 -10.26 19.94
C THR A 22 21.04 -9.14 19.19
N ARG A 23 21.81 -9.48 18.15
CA ARG A 23 22.45 -8.53 17.21
C ARG A 23 23.36 -7.49 17.89
N ILE A 24 23.78 -7.73 19.14
CA ILE A 24 24.54 -6.77 19.96
C ILE A 24 25.84 -6.34 19.28
N LYS A 25 26.59 -7.31 18.72
CA LYS A 25 27.87 -7.02 18.06
C LYS A 25 27.67 -6.07 16.88
N LEU A 26 26.67 -6.34 16.05
CA LEU A 26 26.33 -5.54 14.88
C LEU A 26 25.85 -4.13 15.27
N THR A 27 24.87 -4.02 16.16
CA THR A 27 24.32 -2.73 16.58
C THR A 27 25.39 -1.87 17.26
N THR A 28 26.22 -2.47 18.13
CA THR A 28 27.36 -1.78 18.77
C THR A 28 28.37 -1.29 17.74
N LYS A 29 28.67 -2.09 16.70
CA LYS A 29 29.57 -1.70 15.60
C LYS A 29 28.98 -0.51 14.82
N ILE A 30 27.68 -0.52 14.53
CA ILE A 30 27.00 0.60 13.85
C ILE A 30 27.00 1.86 14.72
N GLN A 31 26.69 1.71 16.02
CA GLN A 31 26.71 2.80 17.01
C GLN A 31 28.08 3.44 17.12
N THR A 32 29.11 2.62 17.31
CA THR A 32 30.50 3.08 17.36
C THR A 32 30.90 3.76 16.05
N TRP A 33 30.45 3.21 14.92
CA TRP A 33 30.68 3.83 13.62
C TRP A 33 30.09 5.23 13.59
N PHE A 34 28.78 5.46 13.79
CA PHE A 34 28.23 6.80 13.59
C PHE A 34 28.57 7.83 14.68
N LEU A 35 28.90 7.39 15.91
CA LEU A 35 29.32 8.29 16.99
C LEU A 35 30.75 8.82 16.82
N SER A 36 31.56 8.19 15.96
CA SER A 36 32.95 8.61 15.76
C SER A 36 33.04 9.93 14.97
N ASP A 37 33.88 10.85 15.44
CA ASP A 37 34.21 12.08 14.71
C ASP A 37 35.28 11.85 13.63
N ARG A 38 35.98 10.70 13.66
CA ARG A 38 37.08 10.36 12.74
C ARG A 38 36.68 9.31 11.71
N ARG A 39 35.43 9.35 11.26
CA ARG A 39 34.89 8.34 10.34
C ARG A 39 35.51 8.50 8.96
N GLU A 40 35.91 7.38 8.40
CA GLU A 40 36.38 7.29 7.02
C GLU A 40 35.22 7.18 6.02
N ARG A 41 34.03 6.81 6.51
CA ARG A 41 32.85 6.46 5.71
C ARG A 41 31.62 7.16 6.26
N GLU A 42 30.93 7.88 5.39
CA GLU A 42 29.71 8.66 5.68
C GLU A 42 28.42 7.90 5.30
N PHE A 43 28.59 6.69 4.78
CA PHE A 43 27.54 5.90 4.17
C PHE A 43 27.67 4.43 4.60
N LEU A 44 26.58 3.86 5.08
CA LEU A 44 26.46 2.44 5.42
C LEU A 44 25.38 1.80 4.53
N TRP A 45 25.73 0.69 3.88
CA TRP A 45 24.78 -0.21 3.26
C TRP A 45 24.75 -1.55 4.00
N LEU A 46 23.69 -1.74 4.80
CA LEU A 46 23.39 -3.00 5.48
C LEU A 46 22.51 -3.86 4.56
N ASN A 47 23.08 -4.91 4.00
CA ASN A 47 22.37 -5.75 3.04
C ASN A 47 22.27 -7.20 3.50
N GLY A 48 21.24 -7.89 3.04
CA GLY A 48 20.98 -9.27 3.44
C GLY A 48 19.65 -9.78 2.89
N PRO A 49 19.44 -11.10 2.81
CA PRO A 49 18.19 -11.69 2.34
C PRO A 49 16.95 -11.20 3.12
N ALA A 50 15.76 -11.46 2.58
CA ALA A 50 14.52 -11.12 3.25
C ALA A 50 14.39 -11.89 4.58
N GLY A 51 13.88 -11.24 5.63
CA GLY A 51 13.56 -11.91 6.88
C GLY A 51 14.71 -12.15 7.86
N VAL A 52 15.92 -11.65 7.58
CA VAL A 52 17.10 -11.76 8.48
C VAL A 52 17.16 -10.71 9.61
N GLY A 53 16.16 -9.81 9.68
CA GLY A 53 16.07 -8.79 10.74
C GLY A 53 16.72 -7.43 10.42
N LYS A 54 16.91 -7.07 9.13
CA LYS A 54 17.46 -5.76 8.76
C LYS A 54 16.65 -4.58 9.31
N SER A 55 15.33 -4.63 9.17
CA SER A 55 14.43 -3.62 9.71
C SER A 55 14.50 -3.52 11.24
N ALA A 56 14.74 -4.64 11.93
CA ALA A 56 14.99 -4.69 13.37
C ALA A 56 16.25 -3.94 13.77
N VAL A 57 17.34 -4.14 13.03
CA VAL A 57 18.59 -3.41 13.24
C VAL A 57 18.39 -1.92 12.93
N ALA A 58 17.71 -1.58 11.84
CA ALA A 58 17.45 -0.19 11.46
C ALA A 58 16.62 0.54 12.53
N GLN A 59 15.59 -0.12 13.07
CA GLN A 59 14.77 0.41 14.14
C GLN A 59 15.58 0.63 15.42
N THR A 60 16.29 -0.38 15.92
CA THR A 60 17.11 -0.26 17.15
C THR A 60 18.22 0.78 17.03
N VAL A 61 18.86 0.89 15.86
CA VAL A 61 19.85 1.94 15.61
C VAL A 61 19.20 3.32 15.62
N SER A 62 18.00 3.46 15.06
CA SER A 62 17.27 4.73 15.03
C SER A 62 16.76 5.15 16.41
N GLU A 63 16.29 4.22 17.23
CA GLU A 63 15.91 4.44 18.64
C GLU A 63 17.11 4.96 19.43
N PHE A 64 18.25 4.28 19.37
CA PHE A 64 19.47 4.75 20.02
C PHE A 64 19.90 6.14 19.52
N ALA A 65 19.80 6.39 18.21
CA ALA A 65 20.15 7.68 17.62
C ALA A 65 19.19 8.80 18.08
N LEU A 66 17.92 8.49 18.32
CA LEU A 66 16.95 9.41 18.89
C LEU A 66 17.34 9.76 20.34
N GLU A 67 17.63 8.74 21.16
CA GLU A 67 18.07 8.91 22.56
C GLU A 67 19.37 9.71 22.67
N SER A 68 20.25 9.60 21.67
CA SER A 68 21.54 10.30 21.60
C SER A 68 21.48 11.72 21.00
N ASP A 69 20.28 12.21 20.65
CA ASP A 69 20.02 13.47 19.93
C ASP A 69 20.88 13.66 18.67
N ILE A 70 20.92 12.61 17.84
CA ILE A 70 21.61 12.62 16.54
C ILE A 70 20.74 12.08 15.41
N LEU A 71 19.53 11.61 15.70
CA LEU A 71 18.61 11.19 14.66
C LEU A 71 18.20 12.41 13.81
N GLY A 72 18.46 12.34 12.51
CA GLY A 72 18.00 13.34 11.55
C GLY A 72 16.61 12.99 11.04
N ALA A 73 16.50 11.87 10.36
CA ALA A 73 15.25 11.38 9.79
C ALA A 73 15.31 9.87 9.53
N VAL A 74 14.15 9.24 9.41
CA VAL A 74 14.02 7.85 9.00
C VAL A 74 12.98 7.69 7.91
N TYR A 75 13.15 6.71 7.04
CA TYR A 75 12.12 6.30 6.11
C TYR A 75 12.08 4.77 6.04
N PHE A 76 11.05 4.18 6.63
CA PHE A 76 10.79 2.75 6.57
C PHE A 76 9.89 2.44 5.38
N PHE A 77 10.50 1.96 4.30
CA PHE A 77 9.78 1.49 3.14
C PHE A 77 8.95 0.25 3.50
N SER A 78 7.80 0.12 2.85
CA SER A 78 6.98 -1.08 2.94
C SER A 78 6.04 -1.17 1.76
N ARG A 79 6.37 -2.03 0.81
CA ARG A 79 5.53 -2.35 -0.35
C ARG A 79 4.14 -2.86 0.04
N PRO A 80 4.00 -3.86 0.95
CA PRO A 80 2.67 -4.34 1.31
C PRO A 80 1.82 -3.29 2.03
N ASN A 81 2.45 -2.35 2.73
CA ASN A 81 1.77 -1.32 3.52
C ASN A 81 1.82 0.08 2.86
N LYS A 82 2.03 0.15 1.54
CA LYS A 82 1.93 1.37 0.70
C LYS A 82 2.93 2.49 1.00
N ARG A 83 4.04 2.15 1.63
CA ARG A 83 5.16 3.05 1.92
C ARG A 83 6.29 2.83 0.91
N TYR A 84 5.99 2.87 -0.38
CA TYR A 84 6.97 2.54 -1.44
C TYR A 84 7.26 3.68 -2.41
N LYS A 85 6.53 4.80 -2.35
CA LYS A 85 6.58 5.83 -3.37
C LYS A 85 7.84 6.71 -3.25
N TYR A 86 8.68 6.71 -4.28
CA TYR A 86 9.85 7.58 -4.38
C TYR A 86 9.50 9.07 -4.23
N ALA A 87 8.37 9.48 -4.81
CA ALA A 87 7.90 10.86 -4.81
C ALA A 87 7.69 11.47 -3.41
N GLU A 88 7.53 10.64 -2.38
CA GLU A 88 7.23 11.10 -1.02
C GLU A 88 8.45 11.03 -0.07
N VAL A 89 9.56 10.40 -0.49
CA VAL A 89 10.74 10.14 0.34
C VAL A 89 11.36 11.43 0.84
N PHE A 90 11.78 12.32 -0.06
CA PHE A 90 12.54 13.52 0.33
C PHE A 90 11.68 14.56 1.07
N ILE A 91 10.39 14.63 0.76
CA ILE A 91 9.44 15.46 1.52
C ILE A 91 9.34 14.95 2.96
N THR A 92 9.23 13.64 3.15
CA THR A 92 9.10 13.02 4.46
C THR A 92 10.37 13.16 5.29
N LEU A 93 11.55 13.00 4.67
CA LEU A 93 12.84 13.26 5.31
C LEU A 93 12.99 14.74 5.69
N ALA A 94 12.64 15.66 4.79
CA ALA A 94 12.72 17.10 5.04
C ALA A 94 11.84 17.52 6.22
N TYR A 95 10.61 17.01 6.28
CA TYR A 95 9.73 17.25 7.42
C TYR A 95 10.35 16.76 8.73
N GLN A 96 10.86 15.53 8.78
CA GLN A 96 11.46 14.98 10.00
C GLN A 96 12.72 15.75 10.44
N LEU A 97 13.54 16.18 9.49
CA LEU A 97 14.69 17.06 9.76
C LEU A 97 14.23 18.40 10.34
N ALA A 98 13.19 19.03 9.78
CA ALA A 98 12.65 20.30 10.28
C ALA A 98 12.08 20.18 11.70
N VAL A 99 11.50 19.03 12.05
CA VAL A 99 10.99 18.77 13.41
C VAL A 99 12.12 18.61 14.42
N ARG A 100 13.23 17.97 14.04
CA ARG A 100 14.32 17.60 14.97
C ARG A 100 15.48 18.59 14.99
N PHE A 101 15.61 19.42 13.96
CA PHE A 101 16.79 20.26 13.77
C PHE A 101 16.39 21.73 13.48
N PRO A 102 16.39 22.60 14.51
CA PRO A 102 15.94 23.99 14.39
C PRO A 102 16.70 24.81 13.32
N GLY A 103 18.01 24.62 13.20
CA GLY A 103 18.81 25.30 12.16
C GLY A 103 18.34 24.94 10.76
N TYR A 104 18.04 23.66 10.51
CA TYR A 104 17.48 23.19 9.25
C TYR A 104 16.05 23.68 9.06
N GLN A 105 15.21 23.69 10.10
CA GLN A 105 13.84 24.21 10.06
C GLN A 105 13.80 25.65 9.54
N ALA A 106 14.67 26.52 10.06
CA ALA A 106 14.76 27.91 9.62
C ALA A 106 15.21 27.99 8.14
N ALA A 107 16.24 27.24 7.76
CA ALA A 107 16.78 27.24 6.39
C ALA A 107 15.76 26.73 5.35
N VAL A 108 15.07 25.62 5.64
CA VAL A 108 14.06 25.04 4.73
C VAL A 108 12.79 25.89 4.70
N GLY A 109 12.42 26.54 5.80
CA GLY A 109 11.29 27.45 5.87
C GLY A 109 11.40 28.62 4.89
N VAL A 110 12.60 29.23 4.79
CA VAL A 110 12.88 30.30 3.81
C VAL A 110 12.71 29.79 2.37
N LYS A 111 13.17 28.56 2.09
CA LYS A 111 13.06 27.95 0.76
C LYS A 111 11.61 27.69 0.36
N LEU A 112 10.83 27.12 1.27
CA LEU A 112 9.41 26.84 1.04
C LEU A 112 8.57 28.12 0.89
N ALA A 113 8.91 29.18 1.63
CA ALA A 113 8.26 30.47 1.47
C ALA A 113 8.55 31.12 0.09
N ALA A 114 9.76 30.93 -0.44
CA ALA A 114 10.15 31.43 -1.75
C ALA A 114 9.59 30.60 -2.91
N GLU A 115 9.39 29.29 -2.71
CA GLU A 115 8.95 28.35 -3.75
C GLU A 115 7.80 27.45 -3.24
N PRO A 116 6.54 27.94 -3.27
CA PRO A 116 5.39 27.20 -2.71
C PRO A 116 5.10 25.87 -3.41
N ASP A 117 5.50 25.71 -4.67
CA ASP A 117 5.28 24.50 -5.47
C ASP A 117 6.42 23.47 -5.35
N LEU A 118 7.37 23.68 -4.43
CA LEU A 118 8.55 22.82 -4.26
C LEU A 118 8.17 21.37 -3.92
N LEU A 119 7.10 21.17 -3.16
CA LEU A 119 6.61 19.84 -2.76
C LEU A 119 6.00 19.05 -3.93
N THR A 120 5.68 19.69 -5.05
CA THR A 120 5.15 19.02 -6.25
C THR A 120 6.21 18.88 -7.35
N LYS A 121 7.46 19.29 -7.09
CA LYS A 121 8.57 19.13 -8.04
C LYS A 121 9.04 17.68 -8.07
N THR A 122 9.87 17.37 -9.08
CA THR A 122 10.49 16.05 -9.19
C THR A 122 11.34 15.73 -7.96
N PRO A 123 11.46 14.44 -7.57
CA PRO A 123 12.25 14.05 -6.40
C PRO A 123 13.71 14.51 -6.44
N ARG A 124 14.33 14.55 -7.62
CA ARG A 124 15.67 15.13 -7.81
C ARG A 124 15.75 16.60 -7.38
N ILE A 125 14.74 17.41 -7.74
CA ILE A 125 14.65 18.82 -7.33
C ILE A 125 14.37 18.92 -5.84
N GLN A 126 13.47 18.09 -5.32
CA GLN A 126 13.15 18.01 -3.90
C GLN A 126 14.40 17.68 -3.07
N PHE A 127 15.18 16.66 -3.44
CA PHE A 127 16.42 16.31 -2.77
C PHE A 127 17.39 17.49 -2.71
N ARG A 128 17.65 18.14 -3.85
CA ARG A 128 18.55 19.30 -3.88
C ARG A 128 18.06 20.45 -3.00
N LYS A 129 16.81 20.87 -3.16
CA LYS A 129 16.30 22.10 -2.52
C LYS A 129 15.78 21.92 -1.10
N LEU A 130 15.29 20.73 -0.76
CA LEU A 130 14.82 20.40 0.58
C LEU A 130 15.93 19.79 1.44
N ILE A 131 16.80 18.93 0.90
CA ILE A 131 17.83 18.26 1.71
C ILE A 131 19.17 18.98 1.61
N VAL A 132 19.71 19.08 0.40
CA VAL A 132 21.10 19.52 0.19
C VAL A 132 21.32 21.00 0.53
N GLU A 133 20.58 21.89 -0.13
CA GLU A 133 20.78 23.34 0.02
C GLU A 133 20.59 23.83 1.47
N PRO A 134 19.56 23.39 2.23
CA PRO A 134 19.42 23.80 3.63
C PRO A 134 20.56 23.26 4.51
N LEU A 135 21.00 22.02 4.33
CA LEU A 135 22.09 21.44 5.13
C LEU A 135 23.46 22.07 4.81
N LEU A 136 23.68 22.53 3.57
CA LEU A 136 24.90 23.28 3.22
C LEU A 136 25.03 24.61 3.96
N SER A 137 23.91 25.22 4.35
CA SER A 137 23.92 26.45 5.16
C SER A 137 24.31 26.22 6.62
N LEU A 138 24.54 24.95 7.01
CA LEU A 138 24.75 24.50 8.39
C LEU A 138 26.05 23.68 8.57
N PRO A 139 27.22 24.17 8.12
CA PRO A 139 28.45 23.36 8.03
C PRO A 139 29.14 23.05 9.37
N HIS A 140 28.74 23.71 10.46
CA HIS A 140 29.35 23.54 11.79
C HIS A 140 28.49 22.71 12.75
N GLU A 141 27.43 22.11 12.23
CA GLU A 141 26.45 21.39 13.02
C GLU A 141 26.86 19.93 13.25
N ARG A 142 26.41 19.37 14.37
CA ARG A 142 26.68 17.97 14.71
C ARG A 142 26.08 17.07 13.64
N LYS A 143 26.83 16.06 13.19
CA LYS A 143 26.35 15.11 12.18
C LYS A 143 25.14 14.34 12.69
N ARG A 144 24.09 14.28 11.87
CA ARG A 144 22.85 13.54 12.12
C ARG A 144 22.71 12.33 11.19
N ILE A 145 22.13 11.24 11.68
CA ILE A 145 21.90 10.03 10.86
C ILE A 145 20.56 10.10 10.14
N ILE A 146 20.58 9.76 8.85
CA ILE A 146 19.38 9.48 8.05
C ILE A 146 19.35 7.99 7.73
N VAL A 147 18.25 7.32 8.10
CA VAL A 147 18.08 5.87 7.89
C VAL A 147 17.01 5.62 6.84
N LEU A 148 17.34 4.87 5.79
CA LEU A 148 16.39 4.36 4.81
C LEU A 148 16.34 2.84 4.92
N ASP A 149 15.22 2.29 5.40
CA ASP A 149 15.06 0.84 5.56
C ASP A 149 14.13 0.27 4.50
N GLY A 150 14.55 -0.81 3.85
CA GLY A 150 13.77 -1.48 2.79
C GLY A 150 13.84 -0.78 1.44
N LEU A 151 15.01 -0.26 1.03
CA LEU A 151 15.12 0.44 -0.27
C LEU A 151 14.66 -0.42 -1.47
N ASP A 152 14.84 -1.74 -1.41
CA ASP A 152 14.31 -2.70 -2.39
C ASP A 152 12.77 -2.72 -2.49
N GLU A 153 12.09 -2.15 -1.50
CA GLU A 153 10.65 -1.98 -1.48
C GLU A 153 10.18 -0.63 -2.06
N CYS A 154 11.10 0.26 -2.46
CA CYS A 154 10.77 1.46 -3.23
C CYS A 154 10.26 1.09 -4.63
N ASP A 155 9.35 1.90 -5.18
CA ASP A 155 8.85 1.76 -6.54
C ASP A 155 9.97 1.80 -7.56
N ASP A 156 10.00 0.83 -8.48
CA ASP A 156 10.90 0.75 -9.63
C ASP A 156 12.42 0.67 -9.33
N GLU A 157 13.15 -0.15 -10.11
CA GLU A 157 14.60 -0.27 -9.96
C GLU A 157 15.34 1.05 -10.24
N GLY A 158 14.83 1.86 -11.17
CA GLY A 158 15.40 3.15 -11.55
C GLY A 158 15.34 4.18 -10.42
N ASN A 159 14.24 4.27 -9.69
CA ASN A 159 14.13 5.19 -8.56
C ASN A 159 15.05 4.78 -7.40
N GLN A 160 15.19 3.47 -7.15
CA GLN A 160 16.12 2.95 -6.15
C GLN A 160 17.57 3.36 -6.47
N LEU A 161 17.96 3.24 -7.75
CA LEU A 161 19.26 3.70 -8.23
C LEU A 161 19.40 5.23 -8.09
N GLU A 162 18.38 6.00 -8.46
CA GLU A 162 18.45 7.47 -8.38
C GLU A 162 18.65 7.95 -6.93
N ILE A 163 17.97 7.34 -5.94
CA ILE A 163 18.19 7.66 -4.52
C ILE A 163 19.67 7.48 -4.14
N ILE A 164 20.27 6.36 -4.53
CA ILE A 164 21.66 6.04 -4.22
C ILE A 164 22.62 7.02 -4.92
N GLU A 165 22.36 7.33 -6.19
CA GLU A 165 23.16 8.27 -6.98
C GLU A 165 23.11 9.68 -6.37
N LEU A 166 21.92 10.16 -6.00
CA LEU A 166 21.72 11.44 -5.34
C LEU A 166 22.52 11.56 -4.03
N ILE A 167 22.45 10.54 -3.18
CA ILE A 167 23.20 10.49 -1.92
C ILE A 167 24.70 10.46 -2.18
N ASN A 168 25.16 9.67 -3.14
CA ASN A 168 26.58 9.58 -3.46
C ASN A 168 27.14 10.88 -4.05
N ASP A 169 26.43 11.50 -4.99
CA ASP A 169 26.80 12.80 -5.56
C ASP A 169 26.88 13.88 -4.48
N LEU A 170 25.95 13.86 -3.53
CA LEU A 170 25.95 14.74 -2.36
C LEU A 170 27.24 14.56 -1.54
N LEU A 171 27.55 13.33 -1.15
CA LEU A 171 28.71 13.03 -0.33
C LEU A 171 30.00 13.40 -1.07
N ARG A 172 30.10 13.11 -2.38
CA ARG A 172 31.28 13.42 -3.21
C ARG A 172 31.54 14.91 -3.32
N SER A 173 30.49 15.70 -3.53
CA SER A 173 30.59 17.14 -3.72
C SER A 173 30.82 17.91 -2.41
N ASN A 174 30.38 17.37 -1.27
CA ASN A 174 30.39 18.10 0.00
C ASN A 174 30.73 17.19 1.19
N THR A 175 31.97 17.27 1.68
CA THR A 175 32.45 16.45 2.81
C THR A 175 32.08 16.99 4.19
N SER A 176 31.61 18.25 4.28
CA SER A 176 31.30 18.95 5.52
C SER A 176 29.81 18.97 5.88
N LEU A 177 28.98 18.17 5.21
CA LEU A 177 27.55 18.14 5.50
C LEU A 177 27.28 17.51 6.87
N PRO A 178 26.33 18.05 7.65
CA PRO A 178 26.00 17.53 8.97
C PRO A 178 25.08 16.31 8.88
N VAL A 179 25.22 15.45 7.87
CA VAL A 179 24.41 14.24 7.70
C VAL A 179 25.23 13.04 7.24
N ILE A 180 24.85 11.87 7.75
CA ILE A 180 25.33 10.55 7.33
C ILE A 180 24.14 9.68 6.93
N TRP A 181 24.40 8.64 6.15
CA TRP A 181 23.34 7.79 5.60
C TRP A 181 23.53 6.33 5.97
N MET A 182 22.45 5.69 6.39
CA MET A 182 22.35 4.24 6.53
C MET A 182 21.22 3.75 5.65
N ILE A 183 21.51 2.81 4.76
CA ILE A 183 20.52 2.16 3.89
C ILE A 183 20.49 0.68 4.20
N CYS A 184 19.29 0.15 4.42
CA CYS A 184 19.04 -1.27 4.50
C CYS A 184 18.29 -1.75 3.26
N SER A 185 18.76 -2.84 2.64
CA SER A 185 18.04 -3.43 1.50
C SER A 185 18.34 -4.92 1.31
N ARG A 186 17.53 -5.60 0.50
CA ARG A 186 17.95 -6.86 -0.15
C ARG A 186 19.10 -6.60 -1.11
N PRO A 187 19.99 -7.58 -1.34
CA PRO A 187 21.12 -7.40 -2.21
C PRO A 187 20.71 -7.74 -3.66
N GLU A 188 19.74 -6.99 -4.19
CA GLU A 188 19.25 -7.11 -5.58
C GLU A 188 20.38 -6.79 -6.58
N SER A 189 20.26 -7.28 -7.82
CA SER A 189 21.39 -7.30 -8.76
C SER A 189 21.86 -5.89 -9.14
N HIS A 190 20.93 -4.95 -9.37
CA HIS A 190 21.22 -3.54 -9.66
C HIS A 190 21.83 -2.82 -8.44
N LEU A 191 21.35 -3.11 -7.23
CA LEU A 191 21.92 -2.58 -5.99
C LEU A 191 23.35 -3.08 -5.76
N LYS A 192 23.58 -4.41 -5.87
CA LYS A 192 24.94 -4.98 -5.83
C LYS A 192 25.87 -4.30 -6.83
N ARG A 193 25.39 -4.07 -8.06
CA ARG A 193 26.18 -3.44 -9.13
C ARG A 193 26.56 -2.00 -8.78
N ILE A 194 25.63 -1.16 -8.33
CA ILE A 194 25.94 0.25 -8.00
C ILE A 194 26.89 0.37 -6.80
N PHE A 195 26.66 -0.41 -5.73
CA PHE A 195 27.52 -0.41 -4.54
C PHE A 195 28.88 -1.11 -4.75
N ALA A 196 29.05 -1.86 -5.83
CA ALA A 196 30.34 -2.43 -6.23
C ALA A 196 31.21 -1.44 -7.02
N ARG A 197 30.67 -0.32 -7.47
CA ARG A 197 31.46 0.66 -8.24
C ARG A 197 32.58 1.27 -7.37
N PRO A 198 33.77 1.55 -7.95
CA PRO A 198 34.91 2.06 -7.18
C PRO A 198 34.63 3.40 -6.49
N ASP A 199 33.83 4.27 -7.10
CA ASP A 199 33.45 5.58 -6.56
C ASP A 199 32.58 5.49 -5.30
N TYR A 200 31.86 4.37 -5.11
CA TYR A 200 31.06 4.09 -3.92
C TYR A 200 31.85 3.33 -2.87
N THR A 201 32.70 2.38 -3.29
CA THR A 201 33.39 1.43 -2.41
C THR A 201 34.30 2.11 -1.37
N ILE A 202 34.89 3.27 -1.70
CA ILE A 202 35.78 3.99 -0.78
C ILE A 202 35.01 4.62 0.39
N ARG A 203 33.80 5.14 0.13
CA ARG A 203 33.02 5.92 1.11
C ARG A 203 31.88 5.13 1.76
N CYS A 204 31.55 3.96 1.21
CA CYS A 204 30.49 3.08 1.68
C CYS A 204 31.05 1.95 2.55
N TRP A 205 30.59 1.86 3.79
CA TRP A 205 30.71 0.65 4.59
C TRP A 205 29.63 -0.32 4.11
N ARG A 206 30.03 -1.50 3.65
CA ARG A 206 29.12 -2.57 3.25
C ARG A 206 29.12 -3.64 4.33
N GLU A 207 27.98 -3.89 4.94
CA GLU A 207 27.80 -4.94 5.93
C GLU A 207 26.77 -5.93 5.41
N PHE A 208 27.13 -7.22 5.35
CA PHE A 208 26.25 -8.28 4.87
C PHE A 208 25.74 -9.12 6.05
N LEU A 209 24.43 -9.32 6.12
CA LEU A 209 23.77 -10.23 7.06
C LEU A 209 23.43 -11.55 6.37
N PRO A 210 24.27 -12.60 6.54
CA PRO A 210 23.97 -13.92 6.02
C PRO A 210 22.80 -14.57 6.77
N ILE A 211 22.03 -15.38 6.02
CA ILE A 211 21.20 -16.43 6.63
C ILE A 211 22.15 -17.55 7.10
N ASP A 212 21.77 -18.26 8.16
CA ASP A 212 22.43 -19.49 8.58
C ASP A 212 23.90 -19.34 9.04
N SER A 213 24.30 -18.14 9.48
CA SER A 213 25.57 -17.97 10.20
C SER A 213 25.43 -18.40 11.66
N GLU A 214 26.56 -18.75 12.29
CA GLU A 214 26.63 -19.05 13.72
C GLU A 214 26.03 -17.91 14.57
N GLU A 215 26.36 -16.65 14.25
CA GLU A 215 25.80 -15.48 14.93
C GLU A 215 24.28 -15.38 14.75
N SER A 216 23.77 -15.55 13.52
CA SER A 216 22.31 -15.50 13.27
C SER A 216 21.56 -16.65 13.94
N ARG A 217 22.15 -17.86 14.03
CA ARG A 217 21.57 -19.00 14.75
C ARG A 217 21.50 -18.72 16.25
N ASN A 218 22.60 -18.28 16.85
CA ASN A 218 22.64 -17.94 18.28
C ASN A 218 21.67 -16.81 18.63
N ASP A 219 21.62 -15.76 17.81
CA ASP A 219 20.68 -14.65 18.02
C ASP A 219 19.22 -15.12 17.89
N THR A 220 18.92 -15.99 16.93
CA THR A 220 17.56 -16.52 16.72
C THR A 220 17.15 -17.45 17.87
N GLU A 221 18.08 -18.23 18.42
CA GLU A 221 17.84 -19.07 19.60
C GLU A 221 17.49 -18.22 20.83
N ILE A 222 18.27 -17.16 21.10
CA ILE A 222 17.97 -16.20 22.18
C ILE A 222 16.56 -15.62 22.01
N PHE A 223 16.21 -15.23 20.78
CA PHE A 223 14.88 -14.71 20.47
C PHE A 223 13.78 -15.75 20.71
N ILE A 224 13.93 -16.98 20.21
CA ILE A 224 12.93 -18.05 20.35
C ILE A 224 12.70 -18.37 21.83
N ARG A 225 13.77 -18.61 22.58
CA ARG A 225 13.69 -18.94 24.02
C ARG A 225 13.04 -17.81 24.81
N GLY A 226 13.44 -16.58 24.52
CA GLY A 226 12.87 -15.39 25.14
C GLY A 226 11.36 -15.26 24.89
N ARG A 227 10.93 -15.42 23.63
CA ARG A 227 9.52 -15.36 23.26
C ARG A 227 8.70 -16.52 23.81
N PHE A 228 9.24 -17.73 23.88
CA PHE A 228 8.55 -18.83 24.56
C PHE A 228 8.31 -18.52 26.03
N LYS A 229 9.29 -17.93 26.71
CA LYS A 229 9.13 -17.48 28.09
C LYS A 229 8.03 -16.43 28.21
N GLU A 230 7.96 -15.45 27.31
CA GLU A 230 6.88 -14.44 27.30
C GLU A 230 5.49 -15.07 27.07
N ILE A 231 5.40 -16.07 26.19
CA ILE A 231 4.16 -16.80 25.93
C ILE A 231 3.77 -17.61 27.18
N HIS A 232 4.71 -18.31 27.81
CA HIS A 232 4.51 -19.06 29.06
C HIS A 232 4.01 -18.15 30.18
N GLU A 233 4.66 -17.00 30.40
CA GLU A 233 4.27 -16.02 31.41
C GLU A 233 2.84 -15.47 31.18
N ARG A 234 2.39 -15.41 29.92
CA ARG A 234 1.07 -14.88 29.56
C ARG A 234 -0.04 -15.93 29.56
N TYR A 235 0.28 -17.18 29.22
CA TYR A 235 -0.68 -18.26 29.00
C TYR A 235 -0.41 -19.49 29.88
N GLY A 236 0.33 -19.35 30.98
CA GLY A 236 0.71 -20.45 31.87
C GLY A 236 -0.46 -21.34 32.32
N GLU A 237 -1.66 -20.78 32.47
CA GLU A 237 -2.87 -21.54 32.82
C GLU A 237 -3.40 -22.45 31.68
N CYS A 238 -2.92 -22.25 30.46
CA CYS A 238 -3.40 -22.88 29.23
C CYS A 238 -2.32 -23.75 28.57
N VAL A 239 -1.22 -24.05 29.28
CA VAL A 239 -0.13 -24.89 28.76
C VAL A 239 0.19 -26.05 29.69
N GLU A 240 0.60 -27.17 29.12
CA GLU A 240 1.04 -28.37 29.82
C GLU A 240 2.54 -28.26 30.13
N GLU A 241 2.85 -27.81 31.34
CA GLU A 241 4.23 -27.73 31.83
C GLU A 241 4.85 -29.11 32.04
N GLU A 242 6.15 -29.22 31.76
CA GLU A 242 6.97 -30.35 32.17
C GLU A 242 7.12 -30.41 33.70
N ALA A 243 7.62 -31.54 34.22
CA ALA A 243 7.80 -31.73 35.66
C ALA A 243 8.75 -30.71 36.32
N ASP A 244 9.60 -30.04 35.54
CA ASP A 244 10.50 -28.97 35.99
C ASP A 244 9.94 -27.55 35.81
N GLY A 245 8.67 -27.43 35.37
CA GLY A 245 8.00 -26.16 35.09
C GLY A 245 8.42 -25.50 33.78
N SER A 246 9.15 -26.21 32.91
CA SER A 246 9.53 -25.69 31.60
C SER A 246 8.40 -25.85 30.58
N TRP A 247 8.24 -24.82 29.75
CA TRP A 247 7.38 -24.87 28.58
C TRP A 247 7.92 -23.94 27.47
N PRO A 248 8.00 -24.40 26.21
CA PRO A 248 7.83 -25.80 25.78
C PRO A 248 9.04 -26.68 26.16
N PRO A 249 8.95 -28.01 26.02
CA PRO A 249 10.06 -28.91 26.30
C PRO A 249 11.35 -28.52 25.53
N GLU A 250 12.51 -28.74 26.15
CA GLU A 250 13.80 -28.34 25.56
C GLU A 250 14.06 -28.96 24.19
N ALA A 251 13.70 -30.24 24.01
CA ALA A 251 13.82 -30.93 22.73
C ALA A 251 12.99 -30.26 21.62
N THR A 252 11.79 -29.81 21.97
CA THR A 252 10.88 -29.09 21.07
C THR A 252 11.45 -27.72 20.70
N THR A 253 11.96 -26.99 21.69
CA THR A 253 12.63 -25.69 21.47
C THR A 253 13.80 -25.87 20.49
N GLN A 254 14.64 -26.87 20.72
CA GLN A 254 15.81 -27.14 19.87
C GLN A 254 15.40 -27.50 18.43
N GLN A 255 14.34 -28.28 18.25
CA GLN A 255 13.84 -28.61 16.91
C GLN A 255 13.40 -27.38 16.12
N ILE A 256 12.73 -26.42 16.77
CA ILE A 256 12.32 -25.15 16.15
C ILE A 256 13.54 -24.29 15.83
N VAL A 257 14.50 -24.18 16.75
CA VAL A 257 15.75 -23.45 16.55
C VAL A 257 16.49 -23.98 15.32
N GLU A 258 16.67 -25.31 15.22
CA GLU A 258 17.33 -25.95 14.08
C GLU A 258 16.60 -25.66 12.77
N LYS A 259 15.27 -25.74 12.78
CA LYS A 259 14.43 -25.49 11.61
C LYS A 259 14.49 -24.05 11.11
N THR A 260 14.55 -23.08 12.02
CA THR A 260 14.62 -21.68 11.61
C THR A 260 15.95 -21.35 10.94
N SER A 261 17.04 -22.08 11.25
CA SER A 261 18.36 -21.92 10.62
C SER A 261 18.82 -20.44 10.56
N GLY A 262 18.56 -19.71 11.65
CA GLY A 262 18.89 -18.28 11.76
C GLY A 262 17.99 -17.32 10.98
N LEU A 263 16.85 -17.77 10.46
CA LEU A 263 15.87 -16.94 9.74
C LEU A 263 14.80 -16.39 10.71
N PHE A 264 15.01 -15.15 11.16
CA PHE A 264 14.13 -14.46 12.12
C PHE A 264 12.66 -14.42 11.70
N VAL A 265 12.34 -14.16 10.42
CA VAL A 265 10.93 -14.10 10.00
C VAL A 265 10.20 -15.43 10.18
N LEU A 266 10.89 -16.56 10.01
CA LEU A 266 10.29 -17.88 10.23
C LEU A 266 10.03 -18.08 11.72
N ALA A 267 11.03 -17.79 12.56
CA ALA A 267 10.89 -17.85 14.02
C ALA A 267 9.73 -16.95 14.50
N ASP A 268 9.68 -15.69 14.08
CA ASP A 268 8.65 -14.73 14.48
C ASP A 268 7.25 -15.16 13.98
N THR A 269 7.13 -15.68 12.77
CA THR A 269 5.84 -16.15 12.23
C THR A 269 5.35 -17.38 13.01
N ILE A 270 6.24 -18.33 13.33
CA ILE A 270 5.92 -19.51 14.15
C ILE A 270 5.45 -19.08 15.53
N LEU A 271 6.21 -18.23 16.21
CA LEU A 271 5.90 -17.79 17.57
C LEU A 271 4.58 -17.00 17.61
N LYS A 272 4.32 -16.13 16.63
CA LYS A 272 3.03 -15.43 16.51
C LYS A 272 1.85 -16.36 16.21
N HIS A 273 2.09 -17.48 15.53
CA HIS A 273 1.07 -18.49 15.27
C HIS A 273 0.73 -19.30 16.52
N ILE A 274 1.74 -19.60 17.35
CA ILE A 274 1.56 -20.22 18.67
C ILE A 274 0.84 -19.24 19.61
N GLU A 275 1.19 -17.97 19.54
CA GLU A 275 0.58 -16.86 20.29
C GLU A 275 -0.79 -16.43 19.70
N ASP A 276 -1.68 -17.39 19.40
CA ASP A 276 -3.06 -17.09 18.96
C ASP A 276 -3.89 -16.59 20.14
N PHE A 277 -3.90 -15.27 20.33
CA PHE A 277 -4.64 -14.56 21.38
C PHE A 277 -6.14 -14.92 21.46
N LYS A 278 -6.74 -15.40 20.37
CA LYS A 278 -8.17 -15.71 20.30
C LYS A 278 -8.47 -17.17 20.61
N ALA A 279 -7.60 -18.09 20.16
CA ALA A 279 -7.74 -19.50 20.50
C ALA A 279 -7.34 -19.76 21.96
N ARG A 280 -6.30 -19.06 22.46
CA ARG A 280 -5.69 -19.27 23.79
C ARG A 280 -5.29 -20.72 24.04
N ASP A 281 -4.76 -21.38 23.02
CA ASP A 281 -4.26 -22.76 23.11
C ASP A 281 -2.88 -22.85 22.43
N PRO A 282 -1.82 -22.40 23.13
CA PRO A 282 -0.47 -22.44 22.59
C PRO A 282 0.04 -23.86 22.32
N ASP A 283 -0.41 -24.85 23.11
CA ASP A 283 0.03 -26.24 22.95
C ASP A 283 -0.50 -26.90 21.70
N GLN A 284 -1.80 -26.74 21.42
CA GLN A 284 -2.36 -27.25 20.18
C GLN A 284 -1.62 -26.66 18.97
N ARG A 285 -1.40 -25.34 18.97
CA ARG A 285 -0.69 -24.65 17.87
C ARG A 285 0.77 -25.07 17.76
N LEU A 286 1.45 -25.31 18.89
CA LEU A 286 2.79 -25.86 18.91
C LEU A 286 2.81 -27.26 18.28
N GLY A 287 1.87 -28.13 18.62
CA GLY A 287 1.71 -29.45 18.01
C GLY A 287 1.49 -29.38 16.49
N GLU A 288 0.65 -28.45 16.03
CA GLU A 288 0.43 -28.18 14.59
C GLU A 288 1.74 -27.77 13.89
N VAL A 289 2.52 -26.88 14.50
CA VAL A 289 3.83 -26.46 13.99
C VAL A 289 4.78 -27.65 13.87
N LEU A 290 4.90 -28.47 14.92
CA LEU A 290 5.83 -29.61 14.93
C LEU A 290 5.49 -30.65 13.86
N ALA A 291 4.22 -30.98 13.68
CA ALA A 291 3.78 -31.87 12.61
C ALA A 291 4.19 -31.38 11.22
N LEU A 292 4.15 -30.05 10.99
CA LEU A 292 4.61 -29.44 9.73
C LEU A 292 6.13 -29.49 9.57
N LEU A 293 6.85 -29.23 10.66
CA LEU A 293 8.31 -29.29 10.67
C LEU A 293 8.82 -30.71 10.43
N GLU A 294 8.14 -31.74 10.93
CA GLU A 294 8.43 -33.14 10.63
C GLU A 294 8.21 -33.48 9.15
N TYR A 295 7.10 -33.03 8.55
CA TYR A 295 6.85 -33.23 7.13
C TYR A 295 7.94 -32.60 6.24
N SER A 296 8.40 -31.40 6.58
CA SER A 296 9.46 -30.73 5.83
C SER A 296 10.80 -31.50 5.84
N HIS A 297 11.15 -32.20 6.93
CA HIS A 297 12.36 -33.04 6.99
C HIS A 297 12.34 -34.14 5.93
N VAL A 298 11.17 -34.72 5.65
CA VAL A 298 10.99 -35.78 4.64
C VAL A 298 11.23 -35.26 3.22
N THR A 299 10.93 -33.98 2.96
CA THR A 299 11.13 -33.36 1.63
C THR A 299 12.58 -32.98 1.31
N GLY A 300 13.49 -33.09 2.29
CA GLY A 300 14.95 -32.95 2.08
C GLY A 300 15.46 -31.54 1.76
N SER A 301 14.61 -30.50 1.83
CA SER A 301 15.04 -29.11 1.61
C SER A 301 15.76 -28.57 2.84
N ARG A 302 16.98 -28.03 2.66
CA ARG A 302 17.75 -27.31 3.71
C ARG A 302 17.60 -25.78 3.60
N ASN A 303 16.62 -25.30 2.83
CA ASN A 303 16.46 -23.87 2.60
C ASN A 303 15.40 -23.28 3.56
N PRO A 304 15.77 -22.45 4.54
CA PRO A 304 14.79 -21.90 5.49
C PRO A 304 13.72 -21.01 4.82
N MET A 305 13.99 -20.46 3.63
CA MET A 305 12.95 -19.77 2.86
C MET A 305 11.90 -20.71 2.28
N HIS A 306 12.27 -21.95 1.97
CA HIS A 306 11.31 -22.97 1.55
C HIS A 306 10.45 -23.41 2.73
N ASP A 307 11.04 -23.59 3.91
CA ASP A 307 10.28 -23.93 5.12
C ASP A 307 9.31 -22.80 5.51
N LEU A 308 9.71 -21.54 5.30
CA LEU A 308 8.80 -20.40 5.40
C LEU A 308 7.61 -20.47 4.42
N ASP A 309 7.86 -20.85 3.16
CA ASP A 309 6.80 -21.02 2.15
C ASP A 309 5.84 -22.16 2.50
N LEU A 310 6.37 -23.28 3.01
CA LEU A 310 5.56 -24.37 3.53
C LEU A 310 4.70 -23.90 4.70
N PHE A 311 5.26 -23.11 5.62
CA PHE A 311 4.52 -22.58 6.76
C PHE A 311 3.41 -21.62 6.33
N TYR A 312 3.68 -20.71 5.40
CA TYR A 312 2.64 -19.86 4.81
C TYR A 312 1.55 -20.68 4.12
N SER A 313 1.92 -21.71 3.37
CA SER A 313 0.97 -22.61 2.71
C SER A 313 0.07 -23.33 3.72
N SER A 314 0.63 -23.69 4.87
CA SER A 314 -0.09 -24.36 5.96
C SER A 314 -1.10 -23.42 6.62
N ILE A 315 -0.68 -22.20 6.98
CA ILE A 315 -1.56 -21.15 7.52
C ILE A 315 -2.73 -20.88 6.56
N LEU A 316 -2.45 -20.81 5.26
CA LEU A 316 -3.51 -20.56 4.26
C LEU A 316 -4.41 -21.79 4.05
N SER A 317 -3.88 -23.00 4.25
CA SER A 317 -4.64 -24.25 4.14
C SER A 317 -5.54 -24.52 5.35
N SER A 318 -5.29 -23.91 6.51
CA SER A 318 -6.18 -24.02 7.67
C SER A 318 -7.45 -23.18 7.50
N ILE A 319 -7.48 -22.23 6.56
CA ILE A 319 -8.68 -21.51 6.17
C ILE A 319 -9.61 -22.46 5.41
N PRO A 320 -10.84 -22.72 5.87
CA PRO A 320 -11.75 -23.60 5.14
C PRO A 320 -12.03 -23.06 3.73
N ASP A 321 -12.13 -23.95 2.73
CA ASP A 321 -12.27 -23.57 1.32
C ASP A 321 -13.44 -22.58 1.06
N VAL A 322 -14.53 -22.71 1.84
CA VAL A 322 -15.69 -21.81 1.80
C VAL A 322 -15.31 -20.36 2.12
N TYR A 323 -14.36 -20.15 3.03
CA TYR A 323 -13.87 -18.84 3.46
C TYR A 323 -12.60 -18.38 2.75
N TRP A 324 -11.86 -19.28 2.09
CA TRP A 324 -10.67 -18.92 1.34
C TRP A 324 -10.97 -17.91 0.23
N SER A 325 -12.08 -18.09 -0.50
CA SER A 325 -12.51 -17.13 -1.54
C SER A 325 -12.65 -15.70 -1.00
N ILE A 326 -13.22 -15.57 0.20
CA ILE A 326 -13.41 -14.30 0.93
C ILE A 326 -12.05 -13.72 1.33
N ALA A 327 -11.20 -14.52 1.96
CA ALA A 327 -9.85 -14.09 2.36
C ALA A 327 -9.04 -13.62 1.14
N ARG A 328 -9.07 -14.37 0.05
CA ARG A 328 -8.40 -14.03 -1.22
C ARG A 328 -8.88 -12.68 -1.77
N GLN A 329 -10.19 -12.42 -1.80
CA GLN A 329 -10.72 -11.12 -2.25
C GLN A 329 -10.26 -9.95 -1.37
N ILE A 330 -10.25 -10.14 -0.05
CA ILE A 330 -9.78 -9.13 0.92
C ILE A 330 -8.27 -8.84 0.72
N LEU A 331 -7.47 -9.88 0.52
CA LEU A 331 -6.03 -9.75 0.27
C LEU A 331 -5.77 -9.01 -1.05
N ILE A 332 -6.51 -9.34 -2.12
CA ILE A 332 -6.44 -8.66 -3.42
C ILE A 332 -6.82 -7.19 -3.28
N ALA A 333 -7.91 -6.89 -2.55
CA ALA A 333 -8.33 -5.53 -2.27
C ALA A 333 -7.21 -4.76 -1.53
N SER A 334 -6.72 -5.31 -0.43
CA SER A 334 -5.70 -4.66 0.38
C SER A 334 -4.38 -4.45 -0.36
N THR A 335 -4.06 -5.34 -1.32
CA THR A 335 -2.78 -5.35 -2.05
C THR A 335 -2.82 -4.54 -3.34
N PHE A 336 -3.86 -4.65 -4.15
CA PHE A 336 -3.89 -4.04 -5.49
C PHE A 336 -4.84 -2.86 -5.58
N CYS A 337 -5.78 -2.74 -4.63
CA CYS A 337 -6.85 -1.76 -4.68
C CYS A 337 -6.54 -0.53 -3.80
N THR A 338 -5.73 0.38 -4.33
CA THR A 338 -5.34 1.62 -3.62
C THR A 338 -5.71 2.89 -4.39
N PRO A 339 -6.87 3.50 -4.12
CA PRO A 339 -7.20 4.81 -4.68
C PRO A 339 -6.17 5.84 -4.21
N PHE A 340 -5.69 6.67 -5.14
CA PHE A 340 -4.71 7.74 -4.89
C PHE A 340 -3.43 7.25 -4.19
N GLY A 341 -3.14 5.95 -4.27
CA GLY A 341 -1.99 5.32 -3.63
C GLY A 341 -2.07 5.20 -2.10
N HIS A 342 -3.29 5.14 -1.54
CA HIS A 342 -3.52 4.84 -0.12
C HIS A 342 -4.28 3.51 0.05
N GLN A 343 -3.99 2.80 1.13
CA GLN A 343 -4.68 1.54 1.45
C GLN A 343 -6.06 1.81 2.06
N LEU A 344 -7.06 1.08 1.57
CA LEU A 344 -8.44 1.13 2.06
C LEU A 344 -8.57 0.48 3.44
N ALA A 345 -9.47 1.03 4.26
CA ALA A 345 -9.85 0.43 5.53
C ALA A 345 -10.68 -0.85 5.31
N VAL A 346 -10.70 -1.71 6.33
CA VAL A 346 -11.30 -3.04 6.28
C VAL A 346 -12.82 -2.99 6.05
N GLN A 347 -13.53 -2.16 6.81
CA GLN A 347 -14.99 -2.10 6.74
C GLN A 347 -15.49 -1.60 5.37
N PRO A 348 -14.90 -0.53 4.76
CA PRO A 348 -15.19 -0.16 3.38
C PRO A 348 -15.00 -1.29 2.37
N ILE A 349 -13.91 -2.07 2.47
CA ILE A 349 -13.66 -3.22 1.59
C ILE A 349 -14.76 -4.28 1.76
N CYS A 350 -15.17 -4.57 3.01
CA CYS A 350 -16.18 -5.57 3.28
C CYS A 350 -17.55 -5.17 2.75
N ASN A 351 -17.95 -3.92 2.99
CA ASN A 351 -19.18 -3.35 2.41
C ASN A 351 -19.11 -3.31 0.88
N LEU A 352 -17.90 -3.16 0.31
CA LEU A 352 -17.70 -3.18 -1.13
C LEU A 352 -18.01 -4.55 -1.74
N LEU A 353 -17.58 -5.60 -1.05
CA LEU A 353 -17.70 -6.98 -1.50
C LEU A 353 -18.96 -7.70 -0.99
N GLY A 354 -19.84 -7.02 -0.25
CA GLY A 354 -20.99 -7.65 0.40
C GLY A 354 -20.59 -8.68 1.47
N ILE A 355 -19.39 -8.56 2.03
CA ILE A 355 -18.87 -9.44 3.08
C ILE A 355 -19.38 -8.93 4.42
N THR A 356 -20.00 -9.81 5.20
CA THR A 356 -20.47 -9.48 6.54
C THR A 356 -19.31 -9.50 7.53
N ARG A 357 -19.46 -8.78 8.65
CA ARG A 357 -18.49 -8.78 9.77
C ARG A 357 -18.05 -10.19 10.17
N ALA A 358 -19.01 -11.09 10.36
CA ALA A 358 -18.73 -12.47 10.79
C ALA A 358 -17.87 -13.20 9.75
N LYS A 359 -18.26 -13.13 8.47
CA LYS A 359 -17.53 -13.77 7.36
C LYS A 359 -16.10 -13.24 7.26
N PHE A 360 -15.90 -11.93 7.40
CA PHE A 360 -14.57 -11.32 7.40
C PHE A 360 -13.67 -11.90 8.51
N TYR A 361 -14.12 -11.85 9.77
CA TYR A 361 -13.29 -12.30 10.89
C TYR A 361 -13.06 -13.81 10.88
N THR A 362 -14.02 -14.60 10.38
CA THR A 362 -13.81 -16.04 10.19
C THR A 362 -12.78 -16.32 9.10
N ALA A 363 -12.85 -15.62 7.96
CA ALA A 363 -11.92 -15.82 6.84
C ALA A 363 -10.49 -15.37 7.16
N MET A 364 -10.34 -14.30 7.95
CA MET A 364 -9.03 -13.73 8.26
C MET A 364 -8.39 -14.32 9.52
N ARG A 365 -9.12 -15.10 10.34
CA ARG A 365 -8.66 -15.57 11.66
C ARG A 365 -7.28 -16.22 11.64
N GLU A 366 -7.05 -17.13 10.70
CA GLU A 366 -5.82 -17.91 10.63
C GLU A 366 -4.62 -17.07 10.18
N LEU A 367 -4.85 -15.89 9.59
CA LEU A 367 -3.80 -14.99 9.09
C LEU A 367 -3.18 -14.09 10.17
N HIS A 368 -3.56 -14.25 11.44
CA HIS A 368 -3.11 -13.40 12.54
C HIS A 368 -1.58 -13.41 12.75
N SER A 369 -0.87 -14.45 12.31
CA SER A 369 0.59 -14.55 12.43
C SER A 369 1.35 -13.80 11.34
N VAL A 370 0.68 -13.44 10.25
CA VAL A 370 1.28 -12.80 9.05
C VAL A 370 0.69 -11.42 8.76
N ILE A 371 -0.52 -11.15 9.23
CA ILE A 371 -1.25 -9.91 9.03
C ILE A 371 -1.87 -9.45 10.36
N TYR A 372 -1.66 -8.18 10.70
CA TYR A 372 -2.43 -7.49 11.72
C TYR A 372 -3.84 -7.21 11.19
N ILE A 373 -4.84 -7.68 11.95
CA ILE A 373 -6.26 -7.54 11.63
C ILE A 373 -6.87 -6.58 12.66
N PRO A 374 -7.39 -5.42 12.24
CA PRO A 374 -8.04 -4.47 13.15
C PRO A 374 -9.20 -5.08 13.94
N GLU A 375 -9.34 -4.64 15.19
CA GLU A 375 -10.52 -4.97 16.00
C GLU A 375 -11.80 -4.38 15.39
N CYS A 376 -12.96 -4.93 15.80
CA CYS A 376 -14.26 -4.55 15.26
C CYS A 376 -14.54 -3.05 15.40
N SER A 377 -14.12 -2.45 16.52
CA SER A 377 -14.26 -1.03 16.85
C SER A 377 -13.43 -0.12 15.94
N ALA A 378 -12.27 -0.61 15.50
CA ALA A 378 -11.34 0.15 14.67
C ALA A 378 -11.51 -0.13 13.16
N ALA A 379 -12.37 -1.07 12.74
CA ALA A 379 -12.44 -1.54 11.36
C ALA A 379 -12.84 -0.47 10.32
N ALA A 380 -13.46 0.63 10.75
CA ALA A 380 -13.87 1.75 9.89
C ALA A 380 -12.67 2.52 9.31
N GLU A 381 -11.60 2.67 10.10
CA GLU A 381 -10.39 3.41 9.75
C GLU A 381 -9.15 2.49 9.68
N GLY A 382 -9.25 1.33 10.31
CA GLY A 382 -8.22 0.32 10.43
C GLY A 382 -7.99 -0.41 9.12
N ARG A 383 -6.71 -0.64 8.82
CA ARG A 383 -6.24 -1.30 7.60
C ARG A 383 -5.58 -2.62 7.95
N LEU A 384 -5.53 -3.55 7.00
CA LEU A 384 -4.70 -4.73 7.15
C LEU A 384 -3.23 -4.34 7.06
N HIS A 385 -2.41 -4.75 8.03
CA HIS A 385 -0.98 -4.49 7.97
C HIS A 385 -0.24 -5.82 7.87
N PHE A 386 0.54 -5.98 6.80
CA PHE A 386 1.41 -7.14 6.65
C PHE A 386 2.62 -6.96 7.54
N PHE A 387 2.93 -7.97 8.35
CA PHE A 387 4.10 -7.90 9.24
C PHE A 387 5.42 -7.93 8.46
N HIS A 388 5.47 -8.66 7.35
CA HIS A 388 6.69 -8.79 6.57
C HIS A 388 6.40 -8.92 5.07
N ALA A 389 7.25 -8.30 4.24
CA ALA A 389 7.11 -8.33 2.78
C ALA A 389 7.22 -9.74 2.19
N THR A 390 7.88 -10.68 2.88
CA THR A 390 8.00 -12.08 2.43
C THR A 390 6.67 -12.79 2.23
N PHE A 391 5.65 -12.44 3.03
CA PHE A 391 4.33 -13.04 2.87
C PHE A 391 3.66 -12.53 1.60
N LEU A 392 3.76 -11.22 1.33
CA LEU A 392 3.29 -10.68 0.06
C LEU A 392 4.07 -11.28 -1.12
N ASP A 393 5.41 -11.37 -1.03
CA ASP A 393 6.26 -11.98 -2.07
C ASP A 393 5.86 -13.42 -2.37
N TYR A 394 5.43 -14.17 -1.34
CA TYR A 394 4.90 -15.52 -1.49
C TYR A 394 3.57 -15.48 -2.25
N LEU A 395 2.59 -14.70 -1.77
CA LEU A 395 1.26 -14.57 -2.38
C LEU A 395 1.31 -14.06 -3.83
N THR A 396 2.33 -13.28 -4.19
CA THR A 396 2.52 -12.73 -5.53
C THR A 396 3.43 -13.55 -6.43
N SER A 397 3.91 -14.70 -5.98
CA SER A 397 4.71 -15.64 -6.77
C SER A 397 3.92 -16.93 -7.02
N ARG A 398 3.47 -17.13 -8.26
CA ARG A 398 2.70 -18.32 -8.64
C ARG A 398 3.45 -19.63 -8.35
N ASN A 399 4.77 -19.62 -8.53
CA ASN A 399 5.63 -20.79 -8.28
C ASN A 399 5.73 -21.15 -6.80
N ARG A 400 5.59 -20.17 -5.90
CA ARG A 400 5.67 -20.37 -4.44
C ARG A 400 4.29 -20.66 -3.85
N ALA A 401 3.30 -19.81 -4.15
CA ALA A 401 1.97 -19.89 -3.55
C ALA A 401 1.04 -20.94 -4.17
N GLY A 402 1.29 -21.38 -5.41
CA GLY A 402 0.43 -22.36 -6.08
C GLY A 402 -1.04 -21.92 -6.10
N ARG A 403 -1.92 -22.67 -5.41
CA ARG A 403 -3.36 -22.36 -5.30
C ARG A 403 -3.67 -21.08 -4.52
N PHE A 404 -2.73 -20.61 -3.69
CA PHE A 404 -2.89 -19.41 -2.88
C PHE A 404 -2.43 -18.12 -3.57
N PHE A 405 -2.03 -18.22 -4.83
CA PHE A 405 -1.59 -17.07 -5.61
C PHE A 405 -2.71 -16.02 -5.77
N ILE A 406 -2.41 -14.78 -5.40
CA ILE A 406 -3.39 -13.67 -5.48
C ILE A 406 -3.18 -12.76 -6.69
N GLY A 407 -2.00 -12.77 -7.31
CA GLY A 407 -1.65 -11.93 -8.47
C GLY A 407 -0.23 -11.35 -8.40
N THR A 408 0.28 -10.80 -9.50
CA THR A 408 1.62 -10.16 -9.54
C THR A 408 1.49 -8.72 -10.00
N LEU A 409 2.23 -7.80 -9.37
CA LEU A 409 2.48 -6.45 -9.87
C LEU A 409 3.77 -6.47 -10.67
N VAL A 410 3.70 -6.25 -11.98
CA VAL A 410 4.89 -5.97 -12.79
C VAL A 410 4.93 -4.46 -13.05
N THR A 411 5.98 -3.81 -12.56
CA THR A 411 6.28 -2.41 -12.84
C THR A 411 7.30 -2.38 -13.97
N ASP A 412 6.81 -2.20 -15.20
CA ASP A 412 7.55 -1.58 -16.29
C ASP A 412 6.57 -1.32 -17.44
N HIS A 413 5.98 -0.13 -17.45
CA HIS A 413 5.19 0.46 -18.56
C HIS A 413 3.92 -0.28 -19.02
N ASN A 414 3.50 -1.38 -18.39
CA ASN A 414 2.19 -2.00 -18.62
C ASN A 414 1.61 -2.55 -17.31
N ILE A 415 0.47 -2.00 -16.91
CA ILE A 415 -0.26 -2.41 -15.72
C ILE A 415 -0.68 -3.87 -15.87
N THR A 416 -0.27 -4.74 -14.95
CA THR A 416 -0.70 -6.14 -14.92
C THR A 416 -1.91 -6.30 -14.02
N VAL A 417 -2.93 -6.95 -14.56
CA VAL A 417 -4.15 -7.37 -13.87
C VAL A 417 -3.86 -8.63 -13.05
N ALA A 418 -4.12 -8.58 -11.74
CA ALA A 418 -4.02 -9.76 -10.90
C ALA A 418 -5.04 -10.82 -11.34
N ALA A 419 -4.66 -12.11 -11.32
CA ALA A 419 -5.54 -13.23 -11.69
C ALA A 419 -6.81 -13.33 -10.82
N GLY A 420 -6.88 -12.63 -9.68
CA GLY A 420 -8.12 -12.50 -8.90
C GLY A 420 -8.73 -11.09 -8.91
N LEU A 421 -8.18 -10.14 -9.68
CA LEU A 421 -8.77 -8.82 -9.83
C LEU A 421 -10.13 -8.91 -10.53
N GLN A 422 -10.27 -9.83 -11.49
CA GLN A 422 -11.54 -10.12 -12.14
C GLN A 422 -12.61 -10.59 -11.15
N ASP A 423 -12.28 -11.59 -10.31
CA ASP A 423 -13.18 -12.10 -9.28
C ASP A 423 -13.61 -11.01 -8.30
N PHE A 424 -12.66 -10.13 -7.93
CA PHE A 424 -12.92 -8.96 -7.10
C PHE A 424 -13.87 -7.96 -7.78
N LEU A 425 -13.60 -7.60 -9.04
CA LEU A 425 -14.44 -6.69 -9.82
C LEU A 425 -15.85 -7.25 -10.00
N LEU A 426 -15.96 -8.54 -10.34
CA LEU A 426 -17.23 -9.24 -10.49
C LEU A 426 -18.04 -9.22 -9.20
N SER A 427 -17.42 -9.57 -8.07
CA SER A 427 -18.09 -9.61 -6.76
C SER A 427 -18.57 -8.21 -6.32
N GLY A 428 -17.74 -7.19 -6.51
CA GLY A 428 -18.11 -5.80 -6.20
C GLY A 428 -19.26 -5.29 -7.08
N LEU A 429 -19.21 -5.54 -8.40
CA LEU A 429 -20.29 -5.16 -9.32
C LEU A 429 -21.60 -5.89 -9.03
N GLN A 430 -21.54 -7.20 -8.74
CA GLN A 430 -22.71 -7.98 -8.33
C GLN A 430 -23.34 -7.38 -7.09
N HIS A 431 -22.54 -7.10 -6.05
CA HIS A 431 -23.05 -6.49 -4.83
C HIS A 431 -23.75 -5.17 -5.14
N LEU A 432 -23.10 -4.24 -5.86
CA LEU A 432 -23.71 -2.95 -6.25
C LEU A 432 -25.07 -3.08 -6.93
N SER A 433 -25.21 -4.04 -7.86
CA SER A 433 -26.46 -4.24 -8.60
C SER A 433 -27.60 -4.66 -7.69
N THR A 434 -27.31 -5.48 -6.67
CA THR A 434 -28.32 -6.05 -5.77
C THR A 434 -28.79 -5.06 -4.71
N THR A 435 -27.96 -4.11 -4.31
CA THR A 435 -28.23 -3.32 -3.11
C THR A 435 -28.98 -2.01 -3.35
N LYS A 436 -29.15 -1.55 -4.61
CA LYS A 436 -29.67 -0.20 -4.95
C LYS A 436 -29.03 0.95 -4.12
N VAL A 437 -27.86 0.71 -3.52
CA VAL A 437 -27.12 1.68 -2.69
C VAL A 437 -26.79 2.94 -3.50
N LEU A 438 -26.58 2.77 -4.80
CA LEU A 438 -26.26 3.86 -5.70
C LEU A 438 -27.41 4.87 -5.84
N SER A 439 -28.65 4.40 -5.99
CA SER A 439 -29.82 5.28 -6.12
C SER A 439 -30.19 5.97 -4.81
N LEU A 440 -30.06 5.27 -3.67
CA LEU A 440 -30.38 5.81 -2.34
C LEU A 440 -29.46 6.98 -1.91
N ILE A 441 -28.23 7.03 -2.40
CA ILE A 441 -27.24 8.06 -2.04
C ILE A 441 -27.35 9.30 -2.93
N GLU A 442 -27.88 9.17 -4.16
CA GLU A 442 -28.05 10.29 -5.09
C GLU A 442 -29.30 11.12 -4.81
N GLU A 443 -30.42 10.51 -4.42
CA GLU A 443 -31.68 11.22 -4.14
C GLU A 443 -31.61 12.12 -2.92
N HIS A 444 -30.67 11.85 -2.00
CA HIS A 444 -30.61 12.51 -0.71
C HIS A 444 -29.22 13.13 -0.52
N THR A 445 -29.03 14.34 -1.07
CA THR A 445 -27.79 15.11 -0.96
C THR A 445 -27.66 15.79 0.40
N GLU A 446 -28.77 16.13 1.06
CA GLU A 446 -28.88 16.71 2.41
C GLU A 446 -29.60 15.72 3.34
N VAL A 447 -28.86 14.99 4.18
CA VAL A 447 -29.41 13.89 5.01
C VAL A 447 -28.86 13.91 6.43
N GLU A 448 -28.61 15.09 6.98
CA GLU A 448 -28.47 15.17 8.44
C GLU A 448 -29.86 15.04 9.05
N GLY A 449 -30.16 13.89 9.65
CA GLY A 449 -31.36 13.68 10.47
C GLY A 449 -32.55 12.94 9.83
N ASN A 450 -32.42 12.36 8.63
CA ASN A 450 -33.50 11.55 8.04
C ASN A 450 -33.39 10.06 8.44
N GLU A 451 -34.25 9.61 9.35
CA GLU A 451 -34.30 8.23 9.85
C GLU A 451 -34.62 7.18 8.76
N GLU A 452 -35.39 7.55 7.72
CA GLU A 452 -35.81 6.63 6.67
C GLU A 452 -34.63 6.21 5.80
N VAL A 453 -33.86 7.19 5.32
CA VAL A 453 -32.59 6.97 4.61
C VAL A 453 -31.61 6.21 5.49
N SER A 454 -31.62 6.48 6.80
CA SER A 454 -30.79 5.76 7.75
C SER A 454 -31.11 4.28 7.87
N ASN A 455 -32.38 3.93 7.85
CA ASN A 455 -32.79 2.54 7.91
C ASN A 455 -32.51 1.83 6.58
N SER A 456 -32.76 2.49 5.45
CA SER A 456 -32.46 1.95 4.11
C SER A 456 -30.97 1.64 3.91
N LEU A 457 -30.06 2.52 4.33
CA LEU A 457 -28.63 2.24 4.21
C LEU A 457 -28.13 1.19 5.21
N LYS A 458 -28.70 1.13 6.42
CA LYS A 458 -28.42 0.03 7.35
C LYS A 458 -28.83 -1.33 6.78
N THR A 459 -29.95 -1.39 6.05
CA THR A 459 -30.37 -2.64 5.36
C THR A 459 -29.52 -2.98 4.16
N ALA A 460 -28.85 -1.99 3.57
CA ALA A 460 -28.06 -2.18 2.36
C ALA A 460 -26.61 -2.61 2.66
N LEU A 461 -25.99 -2.11 3.74
CA LEU A 461 -24.61 -2.45 4.07
C LEU A 461 -24.50 -3.85 4.69
N SER A 462 -23.52 -4.65 4.23
CA SER A 462 -23.23 -5.97 4.82
C SER A 462 -22.59 -5.90 6.20
N TRP A 463 -21.96 -4.78 6.53
CA TRP A 463 -21.40 -4.46 7.84
C TRP A 463 -21.74 -2.99 8.21
N PRO A 464 -22.96 -2.76 8.73
CA PRO A 464 -23.34 -1.44 9.23
C PRO A 464 -22.56 -1.12 10.51
N SER A 465 -22.08 0.12 10.64
CA SER A 465 -21.42 0.61 11.86
C SER A 465 -22.42 0.70 13.00
N GLN A 466 -22.02 0.33 14.23
CA GLN A 466 -22.92 0.33 15.38
C GLN A 466 -23.10 1.72 16.06
N ASP A 467 -22.31 2.75 15.72
CA ASP A 467 -22.31 4.05 16.43
C ASP A 467 -22.49 5.31 15.54
N THR A 468 -23.37 6.23 15.91
CA THR A 468 -23.45 7.69 15.58
C THR A 468 -23.37 8.25 14.12
N PRO A 469 -23.80 9.53 13.90
CA PRO A 469 -23.77 10.24 12.61
C PRO A 469 -22.39 10.36 11.92
N ALA A 470 -21.27 10.32 12.63
CA ALA A 470 -19.92 10.41 12.04
C ALA A 470 -19.62 9.26 11.05
N ASN A 471 -20.28 8.11 11.22
CA ASN A 471 -20.15 6.96 10.32
C ASN A 471 -20.93 7.11 9.01
N TRP A 472 -21.84 8.08 8.90
CA TRP A 472 -22.50 8.42 7.64
C TRP A 472 -21.52 8.99 6.63
N ALA A 473 -20.64 9.87 7.09
CA ALA A 473 -19.57 10.39 6.26
C ALA A 473 -18.63 9.26 5.79
N LEU A 474 -18.34 8.27 6.64
CA LEU A 474 -17.48 7.13 6.31
C LEU A 474 -18.15 6.08 5.42
N ALA A 475 -19.44 5.81 5.58
CA ALA A 475 -20.19 4.91 4.69
C ALA A 475 -20.45 5.58 3.33
N ARG A 476 -20.77 6.88 3.33
CA ARG A 476 -20.93 7.67 2.12
C ARG A 476 -19.59 7.86 1.42
N ALA A 477 -18.51 8.14 2.15
CA ALA A 477 -17.15 8.13 1.63
C ALA A 477 -16.76 6.74 1.11
N ALA A 478 -17.05 5.66 1.82
CA ALA A 478 -16.78 4.30 1.34
C ALA A 478 -17.51 4.00 0.03
N VAL A 479 -18.76 4.45 -0.15
CA VAL A 479 -19.49 4.29 -1.43
C VAL A 479 -19.01 5.27 -2.50
N ILE A 480 -18.65 6.50 -2.15
CA ILE A 480 -18.07 7.49 -3.08
C ILE A 480 -16.66 7.05 -3.53
N ASP A 481 -15.86 6.55 -2.62
CA ASP A 481 -14.53 5.96 -2.83
C ASP A 481 -14.67 4.66 -3.63
N PHE A 482 -15.66 3.81 -3.34
CA PHE A 482 -16.02 2.64 -4.16
C PHE A 482 -16.32 3.08 -5.59
N ARG A 483 -17.16 4.10 -5.81
CA ARG A 483 -17.46 4.67 -7.14
C ARG A 483 -16.19 5.17 -7.84
N ALA A 484 -15.34 5.90 -7.12
CA ALA A 484 -14.07 6.41 -7.60
C ALA A 484 -13.00 5.31 -7.80
N PHE A 485 -13.28 4.07 -7.38
CA PHE A 485 -12.29 3.00 -7.34
C PHE A 485 -12.60 1.85 -8.30
N ILE A 486 -13.81 1.25 -8.22
CA ILE A 486 -14.10 0.02 -8.97
C ILE A 486 -14.10 0.26 -10.48
N PHE A 487 -14.59 1.44 -10.93
CA PHE A 487 -14.72 1.74 -12.36
C PHE A 487 -13.40 2.18 -12.99
N PRO A 488 -12.55 3.00 -12.35
CA PRO A 488 -11.19 3.21 -12.85
C PRO A 488 -10.36 1.92 -12.85
N LEU A 489 -10.52 1.07 -11.83
CA LEU A 489 -9.86 -0.24 -11.78
C LEU A 489 -10.37 -1.17 -12.88
N LEU A 490 -11.67 -1.19 -13.14
CA LEU A 490 -12.29 -1.92 -14.25
C LEU A 490 -11.80 -1.39 -15.61
N SER A 491 -11.73 -0.07 -15.78
CA SER A 491 -11.21 0.54 -17.01
C SER A 491 -9.76 0.15 -17.23
N MET A 492 -8.93 0.25 -16.19
CA MET A 492 -7.55 -0.20 -16.19
C MET A 492 -7.45 -1.69 -16.52
N PHE A 493 -8.29 -2.52 -15.91
CA PHE A 493 -8.36 -3.95 -16.19
C PHE A 493 -8.64 -4.22 -17.68
N LEU A 494 -9.68 -3.58 -18.23
CA LEU A 494 -10.14 -3.81 -19.60
C LEU A 494 -9.16 -3.29 -20.67
N VAL A 495 -8.26 -2.37 -20.31
CA VAL A 495 -7.17 -1.92 -21.19
C VAL A 495 -6.07 -2.98 -21.30
N HIS A 496 -5.84 -3.75 -20.24
CA HIS A 496 -4.67 -4.63 -20.13
C HIS A 496 -5.01 -6.13 -20.09
N SER A 497 -6.28 -6.50 -19.99
CA SER A 497 -6.71 -7.89 -19.90
C SER A 497 -8.09 -8.10 -20.50
N GLU A 498 -8.29 -9.31 -21.02
CA GLU A 498 -9.60 -9.72 -21.50
C GLU A 498 -10.49 -10.19 -20.34
N PRO A 499 -11.71 -9.64 -20.21
CA PRO A 499 -12.69 -10.15 -19.26
C PRO A 499 -13.21 -11.51 -19.72
N ASP A 500 -13.51 -12.38 -18.76
CA ASP A 500 -14.24 -13.63 -18.99
C ASP A 500 -15.73 -13.39 -19.28
N ASP A 501 -16.44 -14.47 -19.61
CA ASP A 501 -17.86 -14.43 -19.93
C ASP A 501 -18.72 -13.98 -18.74
N ASP A 502 -18.32 -14.29 -17.50
CA ASP A 502 -19.05 -13.93 -16.29
C ASP A 502 -18.99 -12.42 -16.04
N LEU A 503 -17.80 -11.82 -16.09
CA LEU A 503 -17.64 -10.37 -15.98
C LEU A 503 -18.31 -9.65 -17.15
N LEU A 504 -18.21 -10.18 -18.37
CA LEU A 504 -18.91 -9.61 -19.53
C LEU A 504 -20.43 -9.62 -19.34
N ASN A 505 -21.00 -10.74 -18.90
CA ASN A 505 -22.42 -10.86 -18.62
C ASN A 505 -22.87 -9.92 -17.51
N MET A 506 -22.05 -9.76 -16.47
CA MET A 506 -22.31 -8.78 -15.40
C MET A 506 -22.35 -7.35 -15.97
N LEU A 507 -21.37 -6.98 -16.79
CA LEU A 507 -21.31 -5.67 -17.42
C LEU A 507 -22.45 -5.43 -18.41
N ARG A 508 -22.99 -6.46 -19.08
CA ARG A 508 -24.17 -6.32 -19.98
C ARG A 508 -25.41 -5.87 -19.23
N ASN A 509 -25.57 -6.38 -18.01
CA ASN A 509 -26.79 -6.27 -17.22
C ASN A 509 -26.67 -5.23 -16.10
N PHE A 510 -25.49 -4.63 -15.92
CA PHE A 510 -25.26 -3.62 -14.91
C PHE A 510 -25.97 -2.32 -15.31
N ASP A 511 -26.78 -1.76 -14.41
CA ASP A 511 -27.43 -0.47 -14.65
C ASP A 511 -26.47 0.69 -14.39
N PHE A 512 -25.83 1.17 -15.46
CA PHE A 512 -24.93 2.31 -15.42
C PHE A 512 -25.66 3.66 -15.22
N ASN A 513 -27.00 3.70 -15.31
CA ASN A 513 -27.75 4.95 -15.09
C ASN A 513 -27.65 5.45 -13.65
N ALA A 514 -27.50 4.53 -12.70
CA ALA A 514 -27.34 4.83 -11.27
C ALA A 514 -25.95 5.39 -10.89
N LEU A 515 -25.06 5.64 -11.85
CA LEU A 515 -23.75 6.26 -11.61
C LEU A 515 -23.81 7.77 -11.78
N PRO A 516 -23.15 8.58 -10.94
CA PRO A 516 -23.25 10.05 -10.98
C PRO A 516 -22.64 10.68 -12.24
N PHE A 517 -23.11 11.87 -12.61
CA PHE A 517 -22.63 12.61 -13.79
C PHE A 517 -21.13 12.97 -13.73
N THR A 518 -20.54 13.08 -12.54
CA THR A 518 -19.10 13.29 -12.37
C THR A 518 -18.25 12.15 -12.94
N MET A 519 -18.84 10.98 -13.22
CA MET A 519 -18.16 9.79 -13.72
C MET A 519 -18.27 9.57 -15.23
N VAL A 520 -18.80 10.54 -15.99
CA VAL A 520 -18.94 10.45 -17.46
C VAL A 520 -17.61 10.06 -18.13
N GLY A 521 -16.47 10.59 -17.67
CA GLY A 521 -15.16 10.24 -18.23
C GLY A 521 -14.69 8.81 -17.98
N THR A 522 -15.08 8.21 -16.86
CA THR A 522 -14.80 6.80 -16.58
C THR A 522 -15.72 5.91 -17.40
N TYR A 523 -16.99 6.31 -17.55
CA TYR A 523 -17.97 5.64 -18.38
C TYR A 523 -17.54 5.62 -19.87
N GLU A 524 -17.10 6.75 -20.43
CA GLU A 524 -16.63 6.80 -21.81
C GLU A 524 -15.37 5.95 -22.02
N ARG A 525 -14.47 5.88 -21.04
CA ARG A 525 -13.32 4.96 -21.09
C ARG A 525 -13.76 3.51 -21.09
N LEU A 526 -14.72 3.14 -20.25
CA LEU A 526 -15.28 1.78 -20.24
C LEU A 526 -15.96 1.45 -21.58
N ARG A 527 -16.81 2.35 -22.10
CA ARG A 527 -17.47 2.22 -23.40
C ARG A 527 -16.45 2.05 -24.52
N PHE A 528 -15.38 2.84 -24.52
CA PHE A 528 -14.30 2.75 -25.49
C PHE A 528 -13.54 1.42 -25.39
N SER A 529 -13.11 1.01 -24.19
CA SER A 529 -12.40 -0.26 -23.97
C SER A 529 -13.24 -1.47 -24.38
N LEU A 530 -14.53 -1.50 -24.01
CA LEU A 530 -15.45 -2.58 -24.32
C LEU A 530 -15.84 -2.61 -25.81
N GLY A 531 -15.93 -1.43 -26.44
CA GLY A 531 -16.11 -1.28 -27.88
C GLY A 531 -14.88 -1.77 -28.66
N HIS A 532 -13.66 -1.46 -28.21
CA HIS A 532 -12.42 -1.94 -28.82
C HIS A 532 -12.31 -3.47 -28.78
N LEU A 533 -12.78 -4.10 -27.70
CA LEU A 533 -12.82 -5.55 -27.56
C LEU A 533 -13.94 -6.20 -28.41
N ASN A 534 -14.80 -5.43 -29.10
CA ASN A 534 -16.01 -5.91 -29.81
C ASN A 534 -16.96 -6.78 -28.94
N LYS A 535 -16.85 -6.74 -27.60
CA LYS A 535 -17.58 -7.66 -26.71
C LYS A 535 -18.95 -7.12 -26.24
N LEU A 536 -19.22 -5.81 -26.39
CA LEU A 536 -20.48 -5.16 -26.00
C LEU A 536 -20.96 -4.13 -27.02
N ARG A 537 -22.28 -4.08 -27.28
CA ARG A 537 -22.87 -3.02 -28.10
C ARG A 537 -22.95 -1.73 -27.26
N PRO A 538 -22.51 -0.58 -27.77
CA PRO A 538 -22.57 0.70 -27.04
C PRO A 538 -23.97 1.08 -26.52
N SER A 539 -25.02 0.62 -27.21
CA SER A 539 -26.42 0.90 -26.88
C SER A 539 -26.88 0.36 -25.52
N SER A 540 -26.26 -0.71 -24.99
CA SER A 540 -26.59 -1.26 -23.66
C SER A 540 -25.94 -0.50 -22.50
N LEU A 541 -24.99 0.39 -22.81
CA LEU A 541 -24.31 1.23 -21.82
C LEU A 541 -24.99 2.62 -21.70
N VAL A 542 -25.85 3.00 -22.67
CA VAL A 542 -26.38 4.37 -22.80
C VAL A 542 -27.03 4.86 -21.52
N ARG A 543 -26.42 5.91 -20.95
CA ARG A 543 -26.99 6.67 -19.85
C ARG A 543 -28.17 7.50 -20.37
N THR A 544 -29.39 7.04 -20.12
CA THR A 544 -30.62 7.78 -20.45
C THR A 544 -30.99 8.67 -19.27
N HIS A 545 -30.24 9.75 -19.05
CA HIS A 545 -30.83 10.89 -18.34
C HIS A 545 -31.23 11.91 -19.39
N GLY A 546 -32.51 12.26 -19.36
CA GLY A 546 -33.03 13.36 -20.16
C GLY A 546 -32.15 14.57 -19.90
N VAL A 547 -31.43 14.97 -20.94
CA VAL A 547 -30.76 16.27 -21.01
C VAL A 547 -31.77 17.29 -20.49
N SER A 548 -31.41 18.06 -19.44
CA SER A 548 -32.35 19.02 -18.85
C SER A 548 -32.88 19.93 -19.96
N GLU A 549 -34.11 20.43 -19.83
CA GLU A 549 -34.73 21.28 -20.86
C GLU A 549 -33.82 22.48 -21.22
N LEU A 550 -33.09 23.00 -20.22
CA LEU A 550 -32.02 24.00 -20.37
C LEU A 550 -30.83 23.51 -21.20
N ASP A 551 -30.31 22.32 -20.93
CA ASP A 551 -29.20 21.74 -21.69
C ASP A 551 -29.62 21.43 -23.14
N GLN A 552 -30.87 21.03 -23.39
CA GLN A 552 -31.41 20.81 -24.74
C GLN A 552 -31.51 22.13 -25.52
N ILE A 553 -32.00 23.19 -24.87
CA ILE A 553 -32.09 24.54 -25.45
C ILE A 553 -30.69 25.10 -25.74
N LEU A 554 -29.72 24.85 -24.86
CA LEU A 554 -28.32 25.26 -25.05
C LEU A 554 -27.66 24.47 -26.19
N LEU A 555 -27.84 23.15 -26.25
CA LEU A 555 -27.35 22.30 -27.32
C LEU A 555 -27.94 22.71 -28.68
N SER A 556 -29.24 23.03 -28.73
CA SER A 556 -29.89 23.49 -29.96
C SER A 556 -29.36 24.85 -30.42
N LYS A 557 -29.14 25.79 -29.49
CA LYS A 557 -28.56 27.12 -29.79
C LYS A 557 -27.12 27.02 -30.28
N VAL A 558 -26.30 26.16 -29.66
CA VAL A 558 -24.89 25.96 -30.06
C VAL A 558 -24.81 25.31 -31.44
N ALA A 559 -25.69 24.36 -31.74
CA ALA A 559 -25.78 23.73 -33.06
C ALA A 559 -26.25 24.71 -34.15
N GLU A 560 -27.16 25.65 -33.84
CA GLU A 560 -27.55 26.74 -34.76
C GLU A 560 -26.39 27.72 -35.05
N LEU A 561 -25.61 28.08 -34.03
CA LEU A 561 -24.53 29.07 -34.16
C LEU A 561 -23.26 28.48 -34.79
N HIS A 562 -23.04 27.17 -34.67
CA HIS A 562 -21.87 26.48 -35.20
C HIS A 562 -22.25 25.15 -35.88
N PRO A 563 -22.65 25.17 -37.17
CA PRO A 563 -23.10 23.96 -37.90
C PRO A 563 -22.03 22.85 -38.03
N SER A 564 -20.76 23.18 -37.83
CA SER A 564 -19.64 22.23 -37.79
C SER A 564 -19.51 21.47 -36.47
N ILE A 565 -20.21 21.91 -35.41
CA ILE A 565 -20.27 21.24 -34.12
C ILE A 565 -21.51 20.34 -34.15
N LYS A 566 -21.29 19.04 -34.33
CA LYS A 566 -22.38 18.07 -34.21
C LYS A 566 -22.64 17.78 -32.73
N PRO A 567 -23.90 17.82 -32.26
CA PRO A 567 -24.27 17.28 -30.96
C PRO A 567 -23.78 15.84 -30.86
N PHE A 568 -23.30 15.44 -29.67
CA PHE A 568 -22.92 14.06 -29.42
C PHE A 568 -24.16 13.17 -29.57
N ASP A 569 -24.14 12.28 -30.57
CA ASP A 569 -25.21 11.30 -30.78
C ASP A 569 -24.90 10.04 -29.97
N PHE A 570 -25.69 9.79 -28.93
CA PHE A 570 -25.49 8.67 -28.02
C PHE A 570 -25.65 7.30 -28.71
N ASP A 571 -26.34 7.25 -29.84
CA ASP A 571 -26.69 6.03 -30.58
C ASP A 571 -25.73 5.73 -31.76
N SER A 572 -24.80 6.63 -32.09
CA SER A 572 -23.86 6.43 -33.20
C SER A 572 -22.67 5.52 -32.79
N PRO A 573 -22.27 4.55 -33.64
CA PRO A 573 -20.99 3.86 -33.48
C PRO A 573 -19.87 4.89 -33.64
N CYS A 574 -18.95 4.97 -32.67
CA CYS A 574 -17.92 6.01 -32.62
C CYS A 574 -17.04 5.99 -33.88
N GLY A 575 -17.26 6.96 -34.75
CA GLY A 575 -16.43 7.32 -35.89
C GLY A 575 -16.58 8.81 -36.13
N ASP A 576 -15.52 9.55 -35.83
CA ASP A 576 -15.30 10.98 -36.11
C ASP A 576 -16.02 12.04 -35.26
N GLY A 577 -15.23 12.65 -34.36
CA GLY A 577 -15.32 14.08 -34.01
C GLY A 577 -16.58 14.57 -33.30
N PHE A 578 -16.81 14.12 -32.07
CA PHE A 578 -17.90 14.65 -31.23
C PHE A 578 -17.40 15.61 -30.14
N PHE A 579 -18.30 16.50 -29.68
CA PHE A 579 -18.03 17.47 -28.61
C PHE A 579 -18.84 17.16 -27.35
N LEU A 580 -18.18 17.15 -26.18
CA LEU A 580 -18.83 17.08 -24.87
C LEU A 580 -19.14 18.49 -24.36
N LEU A 581 -20.36 18.71 -23.86
CA LEU A 581 -20.79 19.95 -23.18
C LEU A 581 -21.10 19.62 -21.71
N GLY A 582 -20.51 20.35 -20.77
CA GLY A 582 -20.71 20.07 -19.34
C GLY A 582 -20.16 21.16 -18.41
N HIS A 583 -20.73 21.24 -17.21
CA HIS A 583 -20.52 22.31 -16.22
C HIS A 583 -19.24 22.13 -15.36
N ASP A 584 -18.56 20.98 -15.46
CA ASP A 584 -17.43 20.63 -14.59
C ASP A 584 -16.11 20.40 -15.36
N THR A 585 -15.19 21.35 -15.25
CA THR A 585 -13.96 21.46 -16.04
C THR A 585 -12.86 20.48 -15.64
N ASN A 586 -12.78 20.10 -14.37
CA ASN A 586 -11.65 19.32 -13.86
C ASN A 586 -11.77 17.84 -14.22
N SER A 587 -13.00 17.32 -14.21
CA SER A 587 -13.31 15.92 -14.56
C SER A 587 -13.17 15.64 -16.06
N ILE A 588 -13.32 16.68 -16.91
CA ILE A 588 -13.36 16.56 -18.37
C ILE A 588 -12.01 16.88 -19.03
N ALA A 589 -11.16 17.72 -18.42
CA ALA A 589 -9.78 17.90 -18.89
C ALA A 589 -8.99 16.57 -18.91
N ALA A 590 -9.25 15.68 -17.95
CA ALA A 590 -8.67 14.33 -17.91
C ALA A 590 -9.17 13.39 -19.02
N ILE A 591 -10.34 13.68 -19.62
CA ILE A 591 -10.91 12.92 -20.75
C ILE A 591 -10.18 13.28 -22.05
N LEU A 592 -9.87 14.57 -22.24
CA LEU A 592 -9.25 15.11 -23.46
C LEU A 592 -7.79 14.68 -23.62
N ASP A 593 -7.04 14.53 -22.53
CA ASP A 593 -5.63 14.11 -22.58
C ASP A 593 -5.45 12.63 -22.98
N SER A 594 -6.50 11.82 -22.83
CA SER A 594 -6.43 10.36 -23.06
C SER A 594 -7.12 9.88 -24.34
N THR A 595 -7.84 10.75 -25.05
CA THR A 595 -8.60 10.38 -26.26
C THR A 595 -8.22 11.30 -27.42
N ARG A 596 -7.45 10.77 -28.39
CA ARG A 596 -7.19 11.48 -29.64
C ARG A 596 -8.51 11.65 -30.40
N GLY A 597 -9.10 12.84 -30.39
CA GLY A 597 -10.21 13.21 -31.27
C GLY A 597 -11.44 13.85 -30.60
N LEU A 598 -11.51 13.87 -29.27
CA LEU A 598 -12.59 14.57 -28.53
C LEU A 598 -12.22 16.05 -28.32
N ARG A 599 -13.17 16.96 -28.52
CA ARG A 599 -13.03 18.41 -28.24
C ARG A 599 -14.10 18.85 -27.23
N TYR A 600 -13.77 19.74 -26.30
CA TYR A 600 -14.66 20.15 -25.20
C TYR A 600 -14.88 21.67 -25.19
N VAL A 601 -16.09 22.08 -24.78
CA VAL A 601 -16.44 23.49 -24.52
C VAL A 601 -16.98 23.61 -23.08
N SER A 602 -16.36 24.50 -22.28
CA SER A 602 -16.69 24.75 -20.88
C SER A 602 -17.54 26.00 -20.68
N TRP A 603 -18.45 25.96 -19.70
CA TRP A 603 -19.17 27.12 -19.18
C TRP A 603 -18.77 27.42 -17.71
N LYS A 604 -17.53 27.88 -17.46
CA LYS A 604 -17.13 28.29 -16.09
C LYS A 604 -16.46 29.66 -15.96
N THR A 605 -16.34 30.44 -17.03
CA THR A 605 -15.97 31.87 -16.89
C THR A 605 -16.92 32.76 -17.68
N PRO A 606 -17.62 33.71 -17.02
CA PRO A 606 -18.39 34.74 -17.73
C PRO A 606 -17.54 35.52 -18.75
N ARG A 607 -16.21 35.54 -18.58
CA ARG A 607 -15.27 36.28 -19.44
C ARG A 607 -14.99 35.67 -20.81
N GLN A 608 -15.32 34.41 -21.07
CA GLN A 608 -15.17 33.83 -22.43
C GLN A 608 -16.48 33.76 -23.22
N VAL A 609 -17.63 33.96 -22.56
CA VAL A 609 -18.95 34.01 -23.20
C VAL A 609 -19.38 35.44 -23.50
N TRP A 610 -18.94 36.42 -22.70
CA TRP A 610 -19.37 37.81 -22.85
C TRP A 610 -19.06 38.48 -24.20
N PRO A 611 -17.95 38.16 -24.92
CA PRO A 611 -17.72 38.75 -26.24
C PRO A 611 -18.66 38.22 -27.33
N VAL A 612 -19.29 37.06 -27.13
CA VAL A 612 -20.19 36.42 -28.12
C VAL A 612 -21.64 36.89 -27.94
N LEU A 613 -22.05 37.23 -26.72
CA LEU A 613 -23.41 37.71 -26.43
C LEU A 613 -23.60 39.23 -26.62
N GLN A 614 -22.58 39.98 -27.02
CA GLN A 614 -22.69 41.43 -27.23
C GLN A 614 -23.33 41.85 -28.57
N HIS A 615 -23.66 40.91 -29.46
CA HIS A 615 -24.24 41.24 -30.77
C HIS A 615 -25.68 40.80 -31.02
N THR A 616 -26.40 40.32 -30.00
CA THR A 616 -27.83 40.03 -30.13
C THR A 616 -28.63 40.75 -29.05
N SER A 617 -29.12 41.94 -29.38
CA SER A 617 -30.29 42.52 -28.74
C SER A 617 -31.48 41.60 -29.01
N ILE A 618 -32.04 40.93 -28.01
CA ILE A 618 -33.47 40.58 -27.88
C ILE A 618 -33.73 40.21 -26.42
N SER A 619 -34.85 40.75 -25.92
CA SER A 619 -35.50 40.63 -24.61
C SER A 619 -35.80 39.21 -24.15
#